data_AF-A0A3R7NXZ8-F1
#
_entry.id   AF-A0A3R7NXZ8-F1
#
_cell.length_a   1.000
_cell.length_b   1.000
_cell.length_c   1.000
_cell.angle_alpha   90.00
_cell.angle_beta   90.00
_cell.angle_gamma   90.00
#
_symmetry.space_group_name_H-M   'P 1'
#
loop_
_entity.id
_entity.type
_entity.pdbx_description
1 polymer ?
#
loop_
_entity_poly.entity_id
_entity_poly.type
_entity_poly.pdbx_seq_one_letter_code
_entity_poly.pdbx_strand_id
1 'polypeptide(L)'
;MKPTDIVARHGYRPSDLGEINQARLYERHHPDGARTLLCVQKIGQRFRLDRQAFTAVPGLGVRPLGAGVAKAIIPCDALEAYLAAVFAQAMAR
;
A
#
# COMPACT_ATOMS: atom_id res chain seq x y z
N MET A 1 -4.61 -17.57 2.09
CA MET A 1 -3.41 -16.91 1.52
C MET A 1 -2.98 -15.81 2.49
N LYS A 2 -1.68 -15.62 2.78
CA LYS A 2 -1.26 -14.55 3.69
C LYS A 2 -1.28 -13.21 2.93
N PRO A 3 -1.66 -12.09 3.57
CA PRO A 3 -1.62 -10.78 2.92
C PRO A 3 -0.26 -10.46 2.31
N THR A 4 0.82 -10.90 2.96
CA THR A 4 2.21 -10.75 2.49
C THR A 4 2.43 -11.40 1.11
N ASP A 5 1.87 -12.59 0.87
CA ASP A 5 2.01 -13.30 -0.42
C ASP A 5 1.26 -12.54 -1.53
N ILE A 6 0.08 -12.01 -1.21
CA ILE A 6 -0.76 -11.27 -2.16
C ILE A 6 -0.08 -9.95 -2.54
N VAL A 7 0.31 -9.13 -1.56
CA VAL A 7 0.91 -7.81 -1.84
C VAL A 7 2.26 -7.93 -2.55
N ALA A 8 3.02 -9.01 -2.30
CA ALA A 8 4.30 -9.28 -2.97
C ALA A 8 4.15 -9.43 -4.49
N ARG A 9 3.06 -10.04 -4.97
CA ARG A 9 2.76 -10.14 -6.42
C ARG A 9 2.58 -8.78 -7.08
N HIS A 10 2.28 -7.75 -6.29
CA HIS A 10 2.11 -6.38 -6.76
C HIS A 10 3.33 -5.49 -6.49
N GLY A 11 4.49 -6.09 -6.21
CA GLY A 11 5.76 -5.39 -6.01
C GLY A 11 5.91 -4.72 -4.64
N TYR A 12 5.04 -5.04 -3.68
CA TYR A 12 5.22 -4.61 -2.30
C TYR A 12 6.13 -5.58 -1.55
N ARG A 13 6.90 -5.04 -0.61
CA ARG A 13 7.67 -5.81 0.38
C ARG A 13 7.34 -5.29 1.78
N PRO A 14 7.53 -6.08 2.85
CA PRO A 14 7.44 -5.56 4.21
C PRO A 14 8.31 -4.30 4.37
N SER A 15 7.77 -3.28 5.05
CA SER A 15 8.51 -2.04 5.30
C SER A 15 9.28 -2.14 6.61
N ASP A 16 10.51 -1.64 6.61
CA ASP A 16 11.35 -1.54 7.82
C ASP A 16 10.91 -0.40 8.75
N LEU A 17 9.92 0.41 8.35
CA LEU A 17 9.38 1.51 9.14
C LEU A 17 8.61 1.03 10.40
N GLY A 18 8.28 -0.26 10.46
CA GLY A 18 7.78 -0.91 11.68
C GLY A 18 6.52 -1.76 11.48
N GLU A 19 6.20 -2.53 12.51
CA GLU A 19 4.90 -3.18 12.66
C GLU A 19 4.00 -2.33 13.55
N ILE A 20 2.75 -2.12 13.14
CA ILE A 20 1.73 -1.45 13.93
C ILE A 20 0.85 -2.56 14.53
N ASN A 21 0.38 -2.44 15.77
CA ASN A 21 -0.42 -3.51 16.38
C ASN A 21 -1.58 -3.96 15.46
N GLN A 22 -1.58 -5.25 15.12
CA GLN A 22 -2.54 -5.90 14.20
C GLN A 22 -2.54 -5.40 12.74
N ALA A 23 -1.54 -4.60 12.35
CA ALA A 23 -1.38 -4.04 11.03
C ALA A 23 0.05 -4.23 10.51
N ARG A 24 0.17 -4.59 9.23
CA ARG A 24 1.47 -4.72 8.58
C ARG A 24 1.64 -3.61 7.55
N LEU A 25 2.79 -2.95 7.63
CA LEU A 25 3.18 -1.92 6.69
C LEU A 25 4.02 -2.55 5.57
N TYR A 26 3.67 -2.22 4.35
CA TYR A 26 4.38 -2.64 3.16
C TYR A 26 4.80 -1.42 2.36
N GLU A 27 5.92 -1.55 1.66
CA GLU A 27 6.41 -0.51 0.76
C GLU A 27 6.66 -1.06 -0.63
N ARG A 28 6.51 -0.19 -1.62
CA ARG A 28 6.89 -0.42 -3.00
C ARG A 28 7.72 0.76 -3.50
N HIS A 29 8.76 0.47 -4.25
CA HIS A 29 9.58 1.47 -4.94
C HIS A 29 9.18 1.55 -6.41
N HIS A 30 9.14 2.76 -6.93
CA HIS A 30 8.82 3.04 -8.33
C HIS A 30 10.07 3.52 -9.08
N PRO A 31 10.16 3.31 -10.40
CA PRO A 31 11.32 3.69 -11.20
C PRO A 31 11.64 5.20 -11.18
N ASP A 32 10.64 6.05 -10.93
CA ASP A 32 10.75 7.51 -10.82
C ASP A 32 11.30 7.99 -9.46
N GLY A 33 11.70 7.05 -8.60
CA GLY A 33 12.16 7.33 -7.23
C GLY A 33 11.02 7.54 -6.23
N ALA A 34 9.75 7.47 -6.66
CA ALA A 34 8.63 7.50 -5.73
C ALA A 34 8.55 6.21 -4.90
N ARG A 35 7.97 6.33 -3.72
CA ARG A 35 7.68 5.23 -2.82
C ARG A 35 6.18 5.19 -2.55
N THR A 36 5.62 4.00 -2.39
CA THR A 36 4.23 3.82 -1.93
C THR A 36 4.23 2.99 -0.68
N LEU A 37 3.59 3.50 0.37
CA LEU A 37 3.28 2.74 1.56
C LEU A 37 1.85 2.21 1.48
N LEU A 38 1.69 0.96 1.93
CA LEU A 38 0.42 0.27 2.07
C LEU A 38 0.36 -0.34 3.47
N CYS A 39 -0.53 0.15 4.31
CA CYS A 39 -0.87 -0.46 5.58
C CYS A 39 -2.05 -1.43 5.38
N VAL A 40 -1.88 -2.66 5.85
CA VAL A 40 -2.94 -3.68 5.84
C VAL A 40 -3.19 -4.13 7.27
N GLN A 41 -4.37 -3.80 7.81
CA GLN A 41 -4.82 -4.21 9.13
C GLN A 41 -5.95 -5.22 8.99
N LYS A 42 -5.84 -6.37 9.67
CA LYS A 42 -6.94 -7.34 9.72
C LYS A 42 -7.91 -6.96 10.85
N ILE A 43 -9.18 -6.78 10.51
CA ILE A 43 -10.28 -6.50 11.43
C ILE A 43 -11.38 -7.54 11.24
N GLY A 44 -11.31 -8.64 12.00
CA GLY A 44 -12.21 -9.79 11.85
C GLY A 44 -12.05 -10.45 10.48
N GLN A 45 -13.14 -10.49 9.69
CA GLN A 45 -13.17 -11.02 8.32
C GLN A 45 -12.91 -9.96 7.23
N ARG A 46 -12.46 -8.77 7.62
CA ARG A 46 -12.17 -7.66 6.69
C ARG A 46 -10.73 -7.18 6.84
N PHE A 47 -10.23 -6.53 5.79
CA PHE A 47 -9.03 -5.71 5.87
C PHE A 47 -9.40 -4.23 5.88
N ARG A 48 -8.73 -3.47 6.74
CA ARG A 48 -8.60 -2.03 6.60
C ARG A 48 -7.29 -1.74 5.87
N LEU A 49 -7.38 -0.88 4.87
CA LEU A 49 -6.27 -0.47 4.01
C LEU A 49 -6.08 1.05 4.09
N ASP A 50 -4.83 1.46 4.28
CA ASP A 50 -4.38 2.83 4.12
C ASP A 50 -3.21 2.82 3.12
N ARG A 51 -3.22 3.68 2.10
CA ARG A 51 -2.21 3.72 1.03
C ARG A 51 -1.82 5.15 0.71
N GLN A 52 -0.52 5.45 0.66
CA GLN A 52 -0.02 6.76 0.26
C GLN A 52 1.23 6.61 -0.59
N ALA A 53 1.23 7.23 -1.78
CA ALA A 53 2.45 7.44 -2.55
C ALA A 53 3.13 8.74 -2.09
N PHE A 54 4.45 8.77 -2.09
CA PHE A 54 5.24 9.93 -1.74
C PHE A 54 6.58 9.92 -2.46
N THR A 55 7.20 11.08 -2.57
CA THR A 55 8.57 11.23 -3.05
C THR A 55 9.39 12.00 -2.03
N ALA A 56 10.68 11.69 -1.95
CA ALA A 56 11.62 12.49 -1.20
C ALA A 56 12.04 13.69 -2.06
N VAL A 57 11.88 14.89 -1.52
CA VAL A 57 12.29 16.13 -2.17
C VAL A 57 13.49 16.68 -1.40
N PRO A 58 14.68 16.77 -2.02
CA PRO A 58 15.87 17.32 -1.37
C PRO A 58 15.58 18.68 -0.74
N GLY A 59 15.95 18.86 0.54
CA GLY A 59 15.74 20.11 1.28
C GLY A 59 14.30 20.37 1.75
N LEU A 60 13.31 19.59 1.30
CA LEU A 60 11.88 19.78 1.63
C LEU A 60 11.26 18.56 2.35
N GLY A 61 11.98 17.46 2.47
CA GLY A 61 11.52 16.26 3.17
C GLY A 61 10.67 15.36 2.26
N VAL A 62 9.54 14.86 2.77
CA VAL A 62 8.68 13.90 2.06
C VAL A 62 7.41 14.58 1.60
N ARG A 63 7.09 14.46 0.30
CA ARG A 63 5.87 15.02 -0.29
C ARG A 63 4.92 13.91 -0.77
N PRO A 64 3.62 13.95 -0.39
CA PRO A 64 2.65 13.00 -0.92
C PRO A 64 2.46 13.20 -2.42
N LEU A 65 2.25 12.10 -3.14
CA LEU A 65 1.90 12.06 -4.55
C LEU A 65 0.44 11.66 -4.69
N GLY A 66 -0.38 12.62 -5.13
CA GLY A 66 -1.81 12.43 -5.32
C GLY A 66 -2.60 12.17 -4.04
N ALA A 67 -3.89 11.85 -4.21
CA ALA A 67 -4.75 11.45 -3.11
C ALA A 67 -4.39 10.04 -2.65
N GLY A 68 -4.08 9.91 -1.35
CA GLY A 68 -3.99 8.61 -0.69
C GLY A 68 -5.35 7.93 -0.57
N VAL A 69 -5.33 6.66 -0.20
CA VAL A 69 -6.50 5.93 0.29
C VAL A 69 -6.38 5.88 1.80
N ALA A 70 -7.42 6.30 2.51
CA ALA A 70 -7.49 6.20 3.96
C ALA A 70 -8.70 5.35 4.37
N LYS A 71 -8.50 4.45 5.33
CA LYS A 71 -9.55 3.65 5.99
C LYS A 71 -10.45 2.87 5.02
N ALA A 72 -9.93 2.42 3.88
CA ALA A 72 -10.70 1.57 2.98
C ALA A 72 -10.94 0.21 3.64
N ILE A 73 -12.19 -0.23 3.70
CA ILE A 73 -12.56 -1.52 4.30
C ILE A 73 -13.00 -2.45 3.19
N ILE A 74 -12.34 -3.60 3.09
CA ILE A 74 -12.64 -4.63 2.08
C ILE A 74 -12.78 -6.02 2.71
N PRO A 75 -13.52 -6.95 2.07
CA PRO A 75 -13.49 -8.36 2.41
C PRO A 75 -12.07 -8.96 2.30
N CYS A 76 -11.74 -9.96 3.13
CA CYS A 76 -10.39 -10.56 3.12
C CYS A 76 -10.02 -11.23 1.79
N ASP A 77 -11.00 -11.82 1.11
CA ASP A 77 -10.86 -12.46 -0.21
C ASP A 77 -10.75 -11.44 -1.37
N ALA A 78 -11.13 -10.18 -1.13
CA ALA A 78 -11.09 -9.13 -2.14
C ALA A 78 -9.73 -8.39 -2.25
N LEU A 79 -8.73 -8.73 -1.42
CA LEU A 79 -7.47 -8.00 -1.38
C LEU A 79 -6.73 -7.98 -2.73
N GLU A 80 -6.65 -9.13 -3.40
CA GLU A 80 -5.97 -9.24 -4.70
C GLU A 80 -6.70 -8.44 -5.79
N ALA A 81 -8.03 -8.56 -5.87
CA ALA A 81 -8.84 -7.80 -6.81
C ALA A 81 -8.75 -6.29 -6.57
N TYR A 82 -8.75 -5.86 -5.31
CA TYR A 82 -8.57 -4.46 -4.93
C TYR A 82 -7.23 -3.91 -5.43
N LEU A 83 -6.13 -4.63 -5.16
CA LEU A 83 -4.81 -4.22 -5.60
C LEU A 83 -4.72 -4.17 -7.13
N ALA A 84 -5.21 -5.19 -7.83
CA ALA A 84 -5.26 -5.20 -9.29
C ALA A 84 -5.98 -3.98 -9.88
N ALA A 85 -7.14 -3.60 -9.32
CA ALA A 85 -7.90 -2.43 -9.77
C ALA A 85 -7.16 -1.10 -9.53
N VAL A 86 -6.52 -0.96 -8.35
CA VAL A 86 -5.71 0.23 -8.02
C VAL A 86 -4.51 0.36 -8.96
N PHE A 87 -3.89 -0.75 -9.38
CA PHE A 87 -2.76 -0.75 -10.30
C PHE A 87 -3.13 -0.53 -11.76
N ALA A 88 -4.26 -1.07 -12.22
CA ALA A 88 -4.75 -0.82 -13.57
C ALA A 88 -4.97 0.69 -13.81
N GLN A 89 -5.45 1.42 -12.80
CA GLN A 89 -5.64 2.87 -12.88
C GLN A 89 -4.33 3.67 -12.86
N ALA A 90 -3.24 3.12 -12.32
CA ALA A 90 -1.94 3.79 -12.25
C ALA A 90 -1.15 3.72 -13.57
N MET A 91 -1.44 2.75 -14.45
CA MET A 91 -0.82 2.63 -15.78
C MET A 91 -1.60 3.32 -16.91
N ALA A 92 -2.84 3.73 -16.64
CA ALA A 92 -3.71 4.40 -17.62
C ALA A 92 -3.57 5.94 -17.61
N ARG A 93 -2.59 6.49 -16.90
CA ARG A 93 -2.25 7.91 -16.80
C ARG A 93 -0.76 8.09 -17.06
#